data_AF-A0A2H9LB81-F1
#
_entry.id   AF-A0A2H9LB81-F1
#
_cell.length_a   1.000
_cell.length_b   1.000
_cell.length_c   1.000
_cell.angle_alpha   90.00
_cell.angle_beta   90.00
_cell.angle_gamma   90.00
#
_symmetry.space_group_name_H-M   'P 1'
#
loop_
_entity.id
_entity.type
_entity.pdbx_description
1 polymer ?
#
loop_
_entity_poly.entity_id
_entity_poly.type
_entity_poly.pdbx_seq_one_letter_code
_entity_poly.pdbx_strand_id
1 'polypeptide(L)'
;MKMLVEISGIPENIMNVLIKNGIFKTKSEVIRAGIMKLGDEYDPLIIKPITDKRALKKIMQIEDDVKKGRKRWLSEEEALVPYKNILKKISR
;
A
#
# COMPACT_ATOMS: atom_id res chain seq x y z
N MET A 1 -13.40 1.87 25.56
CA MET A 1 -14.34 0.89 24.96
C MET A 1 -13.78 -0.51 25.14
N LYS A 2 -14.59 -1.52 25.49
CA LYS A 2 -14.18 -2.93 25.54
C LYS A 2 -15.03 -3.70 24.52
N MET A 3 -14.42 -4.62 23.77
CA MET A 3 -15.08 -5.44 22.76
C MET A 3 -14.77 -6.91 23.06
N LEU A 4 -15.80 -7.75 22.99
CA LEU A 4 -15.65 -9.20 23.06
C LEU A 4 -15.60 -9.75 21.64
N VAL A 5 -14.61 -10.59 21.37
CA VAL A 5 -14.37 -11.18 20.05
C VAL A 5 -14.12 -12.66 20.23
N GLU A 6 -14.81 -13.46 19.42
CA GLU A 6 -14.57 -14.89 19.31
C GLU A 6 -13.56 -15.15 18.20
N ILE A 7 -12.50 -15.88 18.52
CA ILE A 7 -11.44 -16.27 17.58
C ILE A 7 -11.24 -17.76 17.76
N SER A 8 -11.49 -18.52 16.69
CA SER A 8 -11.37 -19.97 16.68
C SER A 8 -10.56 -20.46 15.48
N GLY A 9 -10.02 -21.67 15.58
CA GLY A 9 -9.28 -22.32 14.50
C GLY A 9 -7.83 -21.85 14.37
N ILE A 10 -7.36 -21.66 13.13
CA ILE A 10 -5.95 -21.33 12.85
C ILE A 10 -5.49 -20.03 13.53
N PRO A 11 -6.24 -18.91 13.49
CA PRO A 11 -5.82 -17.68 14.16
C PRO A 11 -5.66 -17.83 15.68
N GLU A 12 -6.51 -18.65 16.31
CA GLU A 12 -6.38 -18.98 17.74
C GLU A 12 -5.07 -19.70 18.02
N ASN A 13 -4.74 -20.71 17.20
CA ASN A 13 -3.48 -21.45 17.32
C ASN A 13 -2.25 -20.54 17.16
N ILE A 14 -2.26 -19.66 16.17
CA ILE A 14 -1.19 -18.69 15.95
C ILE A 14 -1.04 -17.78 17.17
N MET A 15 -2.14 -17.22 17.66
CA MET A 15 -2.14 -16.34 18.83
C MET A 15 -1.57 -17.06 20.06
N ASN A 16 -1.95 -18.31 20.29
CA ASN A 16 -1.45 -19.12 21.40
C ASN A 16 0.06 -19.41 21.28
N VAL A 17 0.57 -19.70 20.08
CA VAL A 17 2.01 -19.91 19.83
C VAL A 17 2.80 -18.62 20.08
N LEU A 18 2.31 -17.47 19.61
CA LEU A 18 2.96 -16.18 19.81
C LEU A 18 3.09 -15.83 21.30
N ILE A 19 2.08 -16.14 22.11
CA ILE A 19 2.11 -15.93 23.56
C ILE A 19 3.03 -16.94 24.23
N LYS A 20 2.94 -18.23 23.85
CA LYS A 20 3.76 -19.31 24.42
C LYS A 20 5.26 -19.06 24.22
N ASN A 21 5.64 -18.46 23.09
CA ASN A 21 7.02 -18.10 22.79
C ASN A 21 7.47 -16.76 23.40
N GLY A 22 6.62 -16.09 24.18
CA GLY A 22 6.94 -14.84 24.84
C GLY A 22 7.05 -13.62 23.92
N ILE A 23 6.59 -13.73 22.66
CA ILE A 23 6.59 -12.60 21.71
C ILE A 23 5.58 -11.54 22.17
N PHE A 24 4.44 -11.98 22.69
CA PHE A 24 3.43 -11.12 23.31
C PHE A 24 3.05 -11.66 24.70
N LYS A 25 2.67 -10.78 25.61
CA LYS A 25 2.29 -11.14 26.98
C LYS A 25 0.81 -11.53 27.08
N THR A 26 -0.04 -10.98 26.23
CA THR A 26 -1.50 -11.18 26.30
C THR A 26 -2.16 -11.35 24.94
N LYS A 27 -3.31 -12.04 24.89
CA LYS A 27 -4.15 -12.14 23.67
C LYS A 27 -4.54 -10.77 23.13
N SER A 28 -4.81 -9.81 24.01
CA SER A 28 -5.16 -8.44 23.62
C SER A 28 -4.02 -7.70 22.93
N GLU A 29 -2.76 -7.96 23.29
CA GLU A 29 -1.61 -7.38 22.59
C GLU A 29 -1.49 -7.92 21.17
N VAL A 30 -1.67 -9.24 20.98
CA VAL A 30 -1.66 -9.88 19.66
C VAL A 30 -2.74 -9.28 18.77
N ILE A 31 -3.97 -9.15 19.28
CA ILE A 31 -5.10 -8.55 18.54
C ILE A 31 -4.80 -7.10 18.16
N ARG A 32 -4.27 -6.29 19.09
CA ARG A 32 -3.91 -4.89 18.79
C ARG A 32 -2.84 -4.80 17.71
N ALA A 33 -1.78 -5.61 17.81
CA ALA A 33 -0.72 -5.63 16.81
C ALA A 33 -1.26 -6.05 15.43
N GLY A 34 -2.16 -7.03 15.38
CA GLY A 34 -2.85 -7.44 14.16
C GLY A 34 -3.67 -6.31 13.55
N ILE A 35 -4.50 -5.63 14.36
CA ILE A 35 -5.32 -4.50 13.89
C ILE A 35 -4.45 -3.34 13.40
N MET A 36 -3.36 -3.00 14.11
CA MET A 36 -2.45 -1.94 13.67
C MET A 36 -1.81 -2.27 12.32
N LYS A 37 -1.36 -3.51 12.14
CA LYS A 37 -0.78 -3.96 10.86
C LYS A 37 -1.79 -3.92 9.71
N LEU A 38 -3.04 -4.31 9.96
CA LEU A 38 -4.13 -4.16 8.99
C LEU A 38 -4.43 -2.69 8.70
N GLY A 39 -4.34 -1.82 9.70
CA GLY A 39 -4.44 -0.37 9.55
C GLY A 39 -3.35 0.18 8.62
N ASP A 40 -2.11 -0.23 8.82
CA ASP A 40 -0.98 0.16 7.96
C ASP A 40 -1.12 -0.40 6.54
N GLU A 41 -1.70 -1.58 6.37
CA GLU A 41 -1.86 -2.23 5.07
C GLU A 41 -2.98 -1.61 4.24
N TYR A 42 -4.14 -1.35 4.86
CA TYR A 42 -5.36 -0.97 4.16
C TYR A 42 -5.76 0.50 4.33
N ASP A 43 -5.08 1.25 5.20
CA ASP A 43 -5.34 2.65 5.51
C ASP A 43 -6.84 2.99 5.70
N PRO A 44 -7.59 2.20 6.49
CA PRO A 44 -9.06 2.24 6.53
C PRO A 44 -9.61 3.56 7.11
N LEU A 45 -8.76 4.38 7.73
CA LEU A 45 -9.13 5.68 8.31
C LEU A 45 -8.98 6.84 7.31
N ILE A 46 -8.40 6.60 6.12
CA ILE A 46 -8.33 7.61 5.05
C ILE A 46 -9.57 7.51 4.17
N ILE A 47 -10.60 8.31 4.51
CA ILE A 47 -11.67 8.65 3.57
C ILE A 47 -11.12 9.74 2.63
N LYS A 48 -10.36 9.39 1.58
CA LYS A 48 -10.22 10.15 0.31
C LYS A 48 -9.23 9.53 -0.70
N PRO A 49 -9.42 9.82 -2.01
CA PRO A 49 -8.89 9.02 -3.11
C PRO A 49 -7.45 9.41 -3.43
N ILE A 50 -6.51 8.50 -3.18
CA ILE A 50 -5.34 8.13 -3.99
C ILE A 50 -4.80 6.88 -3.29
N THR A 51 -5.50 5.77 -3.52
CA THR A 51 -5.30 4.48 -2.85
C THR A 51 -4.33 3.58 -3.63
N ASP A 52 -3.19 4.12 -4.04
CA ASP A 52 -2.09 3.24 -4.44
C ASP A 52 -0.75 3.79 -3.94
N LYS A 53 -0.28 3.21 -2.82
CA LYS A 53 1.07 3.48 -2.27
C LYS A 53 2.15 3.28 -3.34
N ARG A 54 1.90 2.43 -4.36
CA ARG A 54 2.82 2.26 -5.50
C ARG A 54 2.82 3.47 -6.42
N ALA A 55 1.67 4.09 -6.67
CA ALA A 55 1.58 5.31 -7.47
C ALA A 55 2.29 6.46 -6.77
N LEU A 56 2.09 6.64 -5.46
CA LEU A 56 2.81 7.63 -4.66
C LEU A 56 4.33 7.41 -4.68
N LYS A 57 4.77 6.16 -4.47
CA LYS A 57 6.20 5.82 -4.55
C LYS A 57 6.79 6.09 -5.94
N LYS A 58 6.04 5.81 -7.00
CA LYS A 58 6.45 6.13 -8.38
C LYS A 58 6.53 7.63 -8.62
N ILE A 59 5.55 8.41 -8.16
CA ILE A 59 5.56 9.87 -8.29
C ILE A 59 6.81 10.44 -7.60
N MET A 60 7.07 10.02 -6.36
CA MET A 60 8.26 10.45 -5.62
C MET A 60 9.56 10.06 -6.33
N GLN A 61 9.66 8.86 -6.90
CA GLN A 61 10.83 8.43 -7.68
C GLN A 61 11.02 9.27 -8.95
N ILE A 62 9.93 9.61 -9.64
CA ILE A 62 9.98 10.44 -10.85
C ILE A 62 10.48 11.85 -10.49
N GLU A 63 9.96 12.46 -9.41
CA GLU A 63 10.43 13.76 -8.95
C GLU A 63 11.91 13.75 -8.58
N ASP A 64 12.36 12.69 -7.91
CA ASP A 64 13.76 12.54 -7.50
C ASP A 64 14.69 12.35 -8.70
N ASP A 65 14.24 11.61 -9.72
CA ASP A 65 14.94 11.47 -11.00
C ASP A 65 15.02 12.78 -11.78
N VAL A 66 13.97 13.61 -11.73
CA VAL A 66 13.98 14.95 -12.34
C VAL A 66 14.95 15.87 -11.60
N LYS A 67 14.94 15.88 -10.26
CA LYS A 67 15.88 16.66 -9.44
C LYS A 67 17.33 16.27 -9.71
N LYS A 68 17.59 14.98 -9.93
CA LYS A 68 18.91 14.44 -10.30
C LYS A 68 19.27 14.65 -11.77
N GLY A 69 18.42 15.31 -12.56
CA GLY A 69 18.65 15.57 -13.98
C GLY A 69 18.59 14.33 -14.89
N ARG A 70 18.13 13.19 -14.37
CA ARG A 70 18.03 11.92 -15.12
C ARG A 70 16.79 11.86 -16.01
N LYS A 71 15.79 12.68 -15.70
CA LYS A 71 14.54 12.83 -16.45
C LYS A 71 14.20 14.31 -16.59
N ARG A 72 13.46 14.64 -17.65
CA ARG A 72 12.90 15.97 -17.88
C ARG A 72 11.39 15.87 -17.95
N TRP A 73 10.71 16.92 -17.49
CA TRP A 73 9.30 17.10 -17.79
C TRP A 73 9.16 17.32 -19.29
N LEU A 74 8.19 16.62 -19.88
CA LEU A 74 7.81 16.80 -21.28
C LEU A 74 6.42 17.41 -21.30
N SER A 75 6.15 18.23 -22.29
CA SER A 75 4.77 18.61 -22.61
C SER A 75 4.03 17.41 -23.19
N GLU A 76 2.70 17.44 -23.12
CA GLU A 76 1.86 16.38 -23.68
C GLU A 76 2.13 16.16 -25.18
N GLU A 77 2.30 17.26 -25.92
CA GLU A 77 2.59 17.23 -27.35
C GLU A 77 3.92 16.52 -27.66
N GLU A 78 4.96 16.81 -26.88
CA GLU A 78 6.28 16.18 -27.02
C GLU A 78 6.25 14.69 -26.66
N ALA A 79 5.52 14.33 -25.60
CA ALA A 79 5.38 12.95 -25.16
C ALA A 79 4.66 12.08 -26.19
N LEU A 80 3.74 12.65 -26.99
CA LEU A 80 2.95 11.94 -27.98
C LEU A 80 3.67 11.72 -29.32
N VAL A 81 4.71 12.50 -29.63
CA VAL A 81 5.47 12.40 -30.89
C VAL A 81 5.91 10.97 -31.24
N PRO A 82 6.51 10.19 -30.31
CA PRO A 82 6.95 8.82 -30.61
C PRO A 82 5.81 7.84 -30.88
N TYR A 83 4.61 8.12 -30.36
CA TYR A 83 3.48 7.19 -30.37
C TYR A 83 2.47 7.45 -31.50
N LYS A 84 2.67 8.51 -32.31
CA LYS A 84 1.76 8.91 -33.40
C LYS A 84 1.40 7.75 -34.35
N ASN A 85 2.36 6.87 -34.66
CA ASN A 85 2.14 5.74 -35.56
C ASN A 85 1.33 4.60 -34.93
N ILE A 86 1.42 4.43 -33.61
CA ILE A 86 0.68 3.40 -32.87
C ILE A 86 -0.76 3.87 -32.64
N LEU A 87 -0.95 5.13 -32.26
CA LEU A 87 -2.28 5.72 -32.05
C LEU A 87 -3.12 5.72 -33.35
N LYS A 88 -2.49 5.99 -34.51
CA LYS A 88 -3.15 5.90 -35.83
C LYS A 88 -3.61 4.49 -36.21
N LYS A 89 -3.01 3.44 -35.65
CA LYS A 89 -3.39 2.05 -35.92
C LYS A 89 -4.58 1.58 -35.05
N ILE A 90 -4.75 2.18 -33.88
CA ILE A 90 -5.80 1.82 -32.92
C ILE A 90 -7.13 2.52 -33.23
N SER A 91 -7.09 3.68 -33.91
CA SER A 91 -8.30 4.43 -34.29
C SER A 91 -8.94 3.97 -35.62
N ARG A 92 -8.58 2.79 -36.12
CA ARG A 92 -9.16 2.15 -37.31
C ARG A 92 -9.86 0.87 -36.89
#